data_AF-A0A5C6FR91-F1
#
_entry.id   AF-A0A5C6FR91-F1
#
_cell.length_a   1.000
_cell.length_b   1.000
_cell.length_c   1.000
_cell.angle_alpha   90.00
_cell.angle_beta   90.00
_cell.angle_gamma   90.00
#
_symmetry.space_group_name_H-M   'P 1'
#
loop_
_entity.id
_entity.type
_entity.pdbx_description
1 polymer ?
#
loop_
_entity_poly.entity_id
_entity_poly.type
_entity_poly.pdbx_seq_one_letter_code
_entity_poly.pdbx_strand_id
1 'polypeptide(L)'
;MISELSLLAAPDTAWWQAPWIAASGAAVLAIGMVIAVALSWALNLIALPGNWIAVGLMAIYAWLGPGDGRLGMGATPVVLAFVLAAIGEGLEFLAGAAGARRAGASRRATVYALGGSMLGAFLGAVVGLPIPILGPVLAALLFGGAGATVGAIYAEKTDGRPWRESWLIGKSAFWGRTLGTAGKAGVGALIVVVAFITVLV
;
A
#
# COMPACT_ATOMS: atom_id res chain seq x y z
N MET A 1 -41.06 31.24 -42.38
CA MET A 1 -41.86 30.33 -41.52
C MET A 1 -41.27 28.92 -41.41
N ILE A 2 -40.55 28.40 -42.42
CA ILE A 2 -39.85 27.09 -42.33
C ILE A 2 -38.47 27.21 -41.63
N SER A 3 -37.87 28.41 -41.62
CA SER A 3 -36.56 28.68 -41.00
C SER A 3 -36.55 28.74 -39.47
N GLU A 4 -37.71 28.95 -38.83
CA GLU A 4 -37.81 28.97 -37.36
C GLU A 4 -38.13 27.60 -36.76
N LEU A 5 -38.71 26.69 -37.56
CA LEU A 5 -38.95 25.30 -37.15
C LEU A 5 -37.68 24.46 -37.13
N SER A 6 -36.64 24.83 -37.89
CA SER A 6 -35.32 24.18 -37.83
C SER A 6 -34.51 24.56 -36.59
N LEU A 7 -34.82 25.69 -35.95
CA LEU A 7 -34.20 26.12 -34.69
C LEU A 7 -34.83 25.43 -33.46
N LEU A 8 -35.99 24.81 -33.62
CA LEU A 8 -36.71 24.06 -32.57
C LEU A 8 -36.53 22.53 -32.68
N ALA A 9 -35.83 22.03 -33.71
CA ALA A 9 -35.77 20.61 -34.06
C ALA A 9 -34.39 19.96 -33.85
N ALA A 10 -33.39 20.69 -33.38
CA ALA A 10 -32.21 20.07 -32.80
C ALA A 10 -32.30 20.27 -31.29
N PRO A 11 -32.68 19.25 -30.49
CA PRO A 11 -32.20 19.24 -29.12
C PRO A 11 -30.68 19.42 -29.22
N ASP A 12 -30.06 20.21 -28.36
CA ASP A 12 -28.61 20.19 -28.17
C ASP A 12 -28.23 18.75 -27.80
N THR A 13 -28.01 17.90 -28.80
CA THR A 13 -28.32 16.46 -28.75
C THR A 13 -27.18 15.64 -28.19
N ALA A 14 -26.33 16.26 -27.38
CA ALA A 14 -25.39 15.54 -26.57
C ALA A 14 -25.13 16.32 -25.29
N TRP A 15 -26.13 16.41 -24.41
CA TRP A 15 -25.90 16.83 -23.03
C TRP A 15 -24.75 16.02 -22.40
N TRP A 16 -24.51 14.77 -22.85
CA TRP A 16 -23.39 13.91 -22.46
C TRP A 16 -22.00 14.37 -22.96
N GLN A 17 -21.92 15.27 -23.95
CA GLN A 17 -20.67 15.91 -24.41
C GLN A 17 -20.39 17.24 -23.71
N ALA A 18 -21.21 17.62 -22.72
CA ALA A 18 -21.02 18.87 -22.03
C ALA A 18 -19.67 18.89 -21.30
N PRO A 19 -18.94 20.02 -21.31
CA PRO A 19 -17.61 20.13 -20.68
C PRO A 19 -17.58 19.74 -19.20
N TRP A 20 -18.69 19.92 -18.47
CA TRP A 20 -18.81 19.54 -17.07
C TRP A 20 -18.84 18.01 -16.87
N ILE A 21 -19.28 17.23 -17.87
CA ILE A 21 -19.25 15.75 -17.83
C ILE A 21 -17.82 15.24 -18.01
N ALA A 22 -17.08 15.83 -18.95
CA ALA A 22 -15.65 15.53 -19.10
C ALA A 22 -14.85 15.92 -17.83
N ALA A 23 -15.14 17.09 -17.25
CA ALA A 23 -14.48 17.56 -16.03
C ALA A 23 -14.84 16.70 -14.80
N SER A 24 -16.10 16.31 -14.65
CA SER A 24 -16.54 15.43 -13.56
C SER A 24 -15.98 14.01 -13.71
N GLY A 25 -15.90 13.48 -14.93
CA GLY A 25 -15.23 12.21 -15.22
C GLY A 25 -13.75 12.24 -14.82
N ALA A 26 -13.03 13.30 -15.18
CA ALA A 26 -11.63 13.48 -14.79
C ALA A 26 -11.46 13.56 -13.25
N ALA A 27 -12.35 14.27 -12.56
CA ALA A 27 -12.33 14.36 -11.11
C ALA A 27 -12.59 13.01 -10.43
N VAL A 28 -13.57 12.23 -10.93
CA VAL A 28 -13.85 10.88 -10.45
C VAL A 28 -12.64 9.96 -10.63
N LEU A 29 -11.96 10.03 -11.79
CA LEU A 29 -10.74 9.26 -12.03
C LEU A 29 -9.60 9.67 -11.09
N ALA A 30 -9.38 10.97 -10.88
CA ALA A 30 -8.35 11.48 -9.97
C ALA A 30 -8.59 11.01 -8.52
N ILE A 31 -9.81 11.19 -8.02
CA ILE A 31 -10.20 10.77 -6.67
C ILE A 31 -10.11 9.24 -6.53
N GLY A 32 -10.62 8.51 -7.51
CA GLY A 32 -10.55 7.05 -7.54
C GLY A 32 -9.12 6.54 -7.53
N MET A 33 -8.21 7.17 -8.28
CA MET A 33 -6.79 6.83 -8.28
C MET A 33 -6.14 7.07 -6.91
N VAL A 34 -6.38 8.21 -6.27
CA VAL A 34 -5.85 8.50 -4.93
C VAL A 34 -6.35 7.50 -3.89
N ILE A 35 -7.64 7.14 -3.94
CA ILE A 35 -8.22 6.10 -3.08
C ILE A 35 -7.55 4.75 -3.34
N ALA A 36 -7.37 4.37 -4.61
CA ALA A 36 -6.73 3.10 -4.97
C ALA A 36 -5.26 3.05 -4.50
N VAL A 37 -4.52 4.17 -4.59
CA VAL A 37 -3.16 4.31 -4.05
C VAL A 37 -3.16 4.20 -2.52
N ALA A 38 -4.10 4.83 -1.82
CA ALA A 38 -4.24 4.72 -0.37
C ALA A 38 -4.61 3.29 0.09
N LEU A 39 -5.46 2.60 -0.65
CA LEU A 39 -5.78 1.18 -0.40
C LEU A 39 -4.55 0.30 -0.65
N SER A 40 -3.80 0.57 -1.72
CA SER A 40 -2.53 -0.12 -2.00
C SER A 40 -1.52 0.09 -0.88
N TRP A 41 -1.47 1.29 -0.30
CA TRP A 41 -0.65 1.56 0.88
C TRP A 41 -1.04 0.68 2.09
N ALA A 42 -2.34 0.50 2.34
CA ALA A 42 -2.81 -0.35 3.44
C ALA A 42 -2.38 -1.82 3.29
N LEU A 43 -2.20 -2.30 2.06
CA LEU A 43 -1.71 -3.66 1.79
C LEU A 43 -0.27 -3.88 2.33
N ASN A 44 0.54 -2.82 2.48
CA ASN A 44 1.86 -2.96 3.09
C ASN A 44 1.79 -3.51 4.53
N LEU A 45 0.73 -3.19 5.27
CA LEU A 45 0.55 -3.62 6.65
C LEU A 45 0.44 -5.13 6.79
N ILE A 46 -0.06 -5.81 5.74
CA ILE A 46 -0.23 -7.27 5.69
C ILE A 46 0.85 -7.96 4.84
N ALA A 47 2.03 -7.35 4.72
CA ALA A 47 3.21 -7.88 4.01
C ALA A 47 3.09 -7.97 2.48
N LEU A 48 2.14 -7.29 1.86
CA LEU A 48 2.02 -7.27 0.40
C LEU A 48 2.88 -6.14 -0.22
N PRO A 49 3.21 -6.24 -1.53
CA PRO A 49 3.98 -5.21 -2.24
C PRO A 49 3.12 -3.98 -2.60
N GLY A 50 2.48 -3.38 -1.60
CA GLY A 50 1.52 -2.28 -1.77
C GLY A 50 2.09 -1.05 -2.47
N ASN A 51 3.34 -0.70 -2.16
CA ASN A 51 4.03 0.43 -2.79
C ASN A 51 4.22 0.21 -4.31
N TRP A 52 4.53 -1.00 -4.76
CA TRP A 52 4.64 -1.29 -6.18
C TRP A 52 3.30 -1.21 -6.91
N ILE A 53 2.22 -1.65 -6.26
CA ILE A 53 0.86 -1.51 -6.79
C ILE A 53 0.52 -0.02 -6.94
N ALA A 54 0.85 0.80 -5.93
CA ALA A 54 0.65 2.26 -6.00
C ALA A 54 1.41 2.90 -7.18
N VAL A 55 2.68 2.54 -7.40
CA VAL A 55 3.46 3.02 -8.55
C VAL A 55 2.81 2.61 -9.87
N GLY A 56 2.34 1.36 -9.98
CA GLY A 56 1.63 0.87 -11.17
C GLY A 56 0.34 1.66 -11.44
N LEU A 57 -0.46 1.92 -10.41
CA LEU A 57 -1.67 2.73 -10.52
C LEU A 57 -1.37 4.16 -10.96
N MET A 58 -0.34 4.79 -10.38
CA MET A 58 0.11 6.13 -10.79
C MET A 58 0.61 6.12 -12.24
N ALA A 59 1.35 5.10 -12.67
CA ALA A 59 1.82 4.98 -14.06
C ALA A 59 0.66 4.80 -15.05
N ILE A 60 -0.32 3.97 -14.71
CA ILE A 60 -1.54 3.80 -15.51
C ILE A 60 -2.30 5.13 -15.62
N TYR A 61 -2.43 5.85 -14.51
CA TYR A 61 -3.09 7.15 -14.50
C TYR A 61 -2.32 8.21 -15.31
N ALA A 62 -0.99 8.24 -15.21
CA ALA A 62 -0.15 9.16 -15.99
C ALA A 62 -0.22 8.89 -17.50
N TRP A 63 -0.49 7.64 -17.90
CA TRP A 63 -0.65 7.28 -19.32
C TRP A 63 -2.08 7.53 -19.80
N LEU A 64 -3.08 6.98 -19.12
CA LEU A 64 -4.47 6.94 -19.59
C LEU A 64 -5.33 8.11 -19.08
N GLY A 65 -4.87 8.80 -18.05
CA GLY A 65 -5.57 9.92 -17.43
C GLY A 65 -5.45 11.23 -18.23
N PRO A 66 -5.98 12.33 -17.68
CA PRO A 66 -5.89 13.65 -18.32
C PRO A 66 -4.43 14.05 -18.53
N GLY A 67 -4.05 14.38 -19.78
CA GLY A 67 -2.67 14.76 -20.12
C GLY A 67 -2.30 16.18 -19.68
N ASP A 68 -3.27 17.09 -19.63
CA ASP A 68 -3.08 18.51 -19.29
C ASP A 68 -4.08 18.96 -18.21
N GLY A 69 -3.66 19.95 -17.41
CA GLY A 69 -4.49 20.59 -16.39
C GLY A 69 -4.31 20.04 -14.97
N ARG A 70 -5.06 20.61 -14.02
CA ARG A 70 -4.88 20.42 -12.57
C ARG A 70 -5.11 18.98 -12.07
N LEU A 71 -5.80 18.17 -12.87
CA LEU A 71 -6.09 16.76 -12.55
C LEU A 71 -5.13 15.80 -13.27
N GLY A 72 -4.24 16.30 -14.13
CA GLY A 72 -3.31 15.47 -14.90
C GLY A 72 -2.11 15.03 -14.08
N MET A 73 -1.45 13.97 -14.53
CA MET A 73 -0.22 13.46 -13.91
C MET A 73 0.84 13.21 -14.98
N GLY A 74 1.98 13.88 -14.85
CA GLY A 74 3.16 13.61 -15.68
C GLY A 74 4.00 12.42 -15.19
N ALA A 75 5.12 12.15 -15.85
CA ALA A 75 6.03 11.07 -15.47
C ALA A 75 6.80 11.32 -14.15
N THR A 76 7.03 12.58 -13.78
CA THR A 76 7.85 12.94 -12.61
C THR A 76 7.31 12.38 -11.28
N PRO A 77 6.01 12.55 -10.94
CA PRO A 77 5.42 11.91 -9.76
C PRO A 77 5.56 10.37 -9.74
N VAL A 78 5.48 9.73 -10.91
CA VAL A 78 5.63 8.27 -11.05
C VAL A 78 7.05 7.84 -10.74
N VAL A 79 8.06 8.55 -11.27
CA VAL A 79 9.47 8.28 -10.97
C VAL A 79 9.78 8.49 -9.50
N LEU A 80 9.26 9.56 -8.90
CA LEU A 80 9.40 9.80 -7.46
C LEU A 80 8.77 8.68 -6.63
N ALA A 81 7.56 8.26 -6.97
CA ALA A 81 6.88 7.14 -6.32
C ALA A 81 7.68 5.84 -6.47
N PHE A 82 8.27 5.58 -7.63
CA PHE A 82 9.13 4.42 -7.87
C PHE A 82 10.35 4.41 -6.95
N VAL A 83 11.04 5.55 -6.81
CA VAL A 83 12.20 5.68 -5.91
C VAL A 83 11.78 5.46 -4.46
N LEU A 84 10.67 6.06 -4.03
CA LEU A 84 10.12 5.86 -2.69
C LEU A 84 9.74 4.40 -2.44
N ALA A 85 9.09 3.74 -3.41
CA ALA A 85 8.74 2.33 -3.32
C ALA A 85 9.99 1.46 -3.14
N ALA A 86 11.03 1.69 -3.94
CA ALA A 86 12.31 0.99 -3.83
C ALA A 86 12.96 1.19 -2.46
N ILE A 87 12.93 2.42 -1.92
CA ILE A 87 13.44 2.72 -0.57
C ILE A 87 12.64 1.95 0.49
N GLY A 88 11.31 2.03 0.46
CA GLY A 88 10.44 1.38 1.44
C GLY A 88 10.60 -0.14 1.46
N GLU A 89 10.64 -0.76 0.28
CA GLU A 89 10.89 -2.20 0.15
C GLU A 89 12.30 -2.57 0.62
N GLY A 90 13.30 -1.76 0.25
CA GLY A 90 14.67 -1.91 0.75
C GLY A 90 14.75 -1.89 2.28
N LEU A 91 14.06 -0.95 2.94
CA LEU A 91 13.99 -0.87 4.40
C LEU A 91 13.38 -2.13 5.02
N GLU A 92 12.31 -2.67 4.43
CA GLU A 92 11.66 -3.90 4.91
C GLU A 92 12.59 -5.11 4.76
N PHE A 93 13.24 -5.25 3.60
CA PHE A 93 14.22 -6.32 3.36
C PHE A 93 15.42 -6.23 4.30
N LEU A 94 15.96 -5.03 4.51
CA LEU A 94 17.10 -4.81 5.41
C LEU A 94 16.72 -5.09 6.87
N ALA A 95 15.59 -4.59 7.34
CA ALA A 95 15.13 -4.81 8.71
C ALA A 95 14.85 -6.30 8.99
N GLY A 96 14.14 -6.98 8.08
CA GLY A 96 13.85 -8.41 8.21
C GLY A 96 15.11 -9.28 8.13
N ALA A 97 15.96 -9.03 7.14
CA ALA A 97 17.14 -9.86 6.92
C ALA A 97 18.28 -9.58 7.91
N ALA A 98 18.41 -8.35 8.42
CA ALA A 98 19.40 -8.04 9.48
C ALA A 98 18.98 -8.64 10.83
N GLY A 99 17.68 -8.56 11.17
CA GLY A 99 17.15 -9.14 12.42
C GLY A 99 17.26 -10.67 12.46
N ALA A 100 16.84 -11.35 11.39
CA ALA A 100 16.86 -12.81 11.31
C ALA A 100 18.29 -13.39 11.29
N ARG A 101 19.21 -12.79 10.51
CA ARG A 101 20.59 -13.28 10.39
C ARG A 101 21.40 -13.13 11.67
N ARG A 102 21.25 -12.01 12.39
CA ARG A 102 21.97 -11.78 13.66
C ARG A 102 21.54 -12.73 14.77
N ALA A 103 20.30 -13.24 14.72
CA ALA A 103 19.77 -14.17 15.70
C ALA A 103 20.03 -15.65 15.37
N GLY A 104 20.66 -15.95 14.23
CA GLY A 104 20.88 -17.34 13.80
C GLY A 104 19.60 -18.06 13.37
N ALA A 105 18.62 -17.31 12.85
CA ALA A 105 17.37 -17.88 12.36
C ALA A 105 17.60 -18.81 11.17
N SER A 106 16.95 -19.97 11.17
CA SER A 106 16.95 -20.86 10.02
C SER A 106 16.18 -20.25 8.84
N ARG A 107 16.44 -20.76 7.63
CA ARG A 107 15.62 -20.43 6.45
C ARG A 107 14.15 -20.75 6.69
N ARG A 108 13.87 -21.88 7.35
CA ARG A 108 12.53 -22.31 7.71
C ARG A 108 11.86 -21.30 8.64
N ALA A 109 12.52 -20.87 9.71
CA ALA A 109 11.97 -19.84 10.60
C ALA A 109 11.67 -18.52 9.90
N THR A 110 12.47 -18.13 8.90
CA THR A 110 12.19 -16.93 8.10
C THR A 110 10.87 -17.06 7.34
N VAL A 111 10.62 -18.22 6.71
CA VAL A 111 9.38 -18.49 5.96
C VAL A 111 8.16 -18.54 6.88
N TYR A 112 8.25 -19.26 8.01
CA TYR A 112 7.15 -19.34 8.96
C TYR A 112 6.89 -17.99 9.67
N ALA A 113 7.94 -17.20 9.92
CA ALA A 113 7.78 -15.84 10.43
C ALA A 113 7.02 -14.95 9.44
N LEU A 114 7.31 -15.06 8.13
CA LEU A 114 6.58 -14.32 7.11
C LEU A 114 5.10 -14.73 7.07
N GLY A 115 4.82 -16.04 7.00
CA GLY A 115 3.43 -16.54 6.99
C GLY A 115 2.67 -16.18 8.26
N GLY A 116 3.30 -16.35 9.42
CA GLY A 116 2.74 -15.94 10.70
C GLY A 116 2.49 -14.43 10.77
N SER A 117 3.41 -13.62 10.23
CA SER A 117 3.22 -12.17 10.15
C SER A 117 2.03 -11.77 9.29
N MET A 118 1.83 -12.42 8.14
CA MET A 118 0.71 -12.10 7.26
C MET A 118 -0.63 -12.40 7.95
N LEU A 119 -0.75 -13.59 8.54
CA LEU A 119 -1.95 -13.99 9.27
C LEU A 119 -2.19 -13.09 10.48
N GLY A 120 -1.14 -12.84 11.27
CA GLY A 120 -1.19 -11.95 12.43
C GLY A 120 -1.62 -10.54 12.04
N ALA A 121 -0.98 -9.94 11.03
CA ALA A 121 -1.31 -8.60 10.59
C ALA A 121 -2.74 -8.48 10.08
N PHE A 122 -3.23 -9.48 9.33
CA PHE A 122 -4.61 -9.53 8.86
C PHE A 122 -5.60 -9.57 10.04
N LEU A 123 -5.39 -10.48 11.00
CA LEU A 123 -6.22 -10.58 12.19
C LEU A 123 -6.15 -9.29 13.03
N GLY A 124 -4.96 -8.71 13.18
CA GLY A 124 -4.75 -7.44 13.85
C GLY A 124 -5.53 -6.30 13.21
N ALA A 125 -5.50 -6.18 11.88
CA ALA A 125 -6.25 -5.16 11.15
C ALA A 125 -7.76 -5.25 11.43
N VAL A 126 -8.32 -6.46 11.50
CA VAL A 126 -9.73 -6.70 11.84
C VAL A 126 -10.03 -6.36 13.30
N VAL A 127 -9.18 -6.80 14.23
CA VAL A 127 -9.32 -6.50 15.66
C VAL A 127 -9.22 -5.00 15.94
N GLY A 128 -8.43 -4.27 15.16
CA GLY A 128 -8.22 -2.84 15.30
C GLY A 128 -9.40 -1.97 14.81
N LEU A 129 -10.38 -2.52 14.09
CA LEU A 129 -11.50 -1.77 13.51
C LEU A 129 -12.29 -0.85 14.47
N PRO A 130 -12.46 -1.13 15.78
CA PRO A 130 -13.16 -0.23 16.69
C PRO A 130 -12.56 1.18 16.78
N ILE A 131 -11.27 1.35 16.49
CA ILE A 131 -10.60 2.65 16.41
C ILE A 131 -10.26 2.94 14.95
N PRO A 132 -11.00 3.81 14.25
CA PRO A 132 -10.81 4.04 12.82
C PRO A 132 -9.36 4.43 12.48
N ILE A 133 -8.85 3.87 11.38
CA ILE A 133 -7.53 4.16 10.79
C ILE A 133 -6.35 3.77 11.69
N LEU A 134 -6.19 4.39 12.85
CA LEU A 134 -5.07 4.14 13.77
C LEU A 134 -5.13 2.73 14.39
N GLY A 135 -6.33 2.25 14.73
CA GLY A 135 -6.52 0.92 15.30
C GLY A 135 -6.02 -0.18 14.37
N PRO A 136 -6.52 -0.29 13.12
CA PRO A 136 -6.06 -1.29 12.17
C PRO A 136 -4.56 -1.22 11.88
N VAL A 137 -3.98 -0.01 11.76
CA VAL A 137 -2.55 0.17 11.49
C VAL A 137 -1.70 -0.38 12.64
N LEU A 138 -1.97 0.07 13.87
CA LEU A 138 -1.18 -0.35 15.03
C LEU A 138 -1.39 -1.84 15.34
N ALA A 139 -2.64 -2.31 15.27
CA ALA A 139 -2.96 -3.70 15.52
C ALA A 139 -2.34 -4.62 14.44
N ALA A 140 -2.36 -4.25 13.16
CA ALA A 140 -1.70 -5.02 12.11
C ALA A 140 -0.17 -5.12 12.33
N LEU A 141 0.49 -4.02 12.72
CA LEU A 141 1.92 -4.02 13.00
C LEU A 141 2.29 -4.91 14.21
N LEU A 142 1.53 -4.82 15.29
CA LEU A 142 1.78 -5.57 16.53
C LEU A 142 1.44 -7.05 16.37
N PHE A 143 0.26 -7.37 15.82
CA PHE A 143 -0.13 -8.76 15.58
C PHE A 143 0.70 -9.38 14.46
N GLY A 144 1.15 -8.61 13.47
CA GLY A 144 2.11 -9.06 12.47
C GLY A 144 3.46 -9.43 13.11
N GLY A 145 3.99 -8.61 14.00
CA GLY A 145 5.18 -8.95 14.78
C GLY A 145 4.98 -10.19 15.67
N ALA A 146 3.83 -10.29 16.35
CA ALA A 146 3.51 -11.43 17.20
C ALA A 146 3.38 -12.72 16.38
N GLY A 147 2.69 -12.66 15.24
CA GLY A 147 2.60 -13.76 14.29
C GLY A 147 3.96 -14.19 13.74
N ALA A 148 4.85 -13.22 13.46
CA ALA A 148 6.23 -13.51 13.08
C ALA A 148 7.00 -14.27 14.18
N THR A 149 6.78 -13.88 15.43
CA THR A 149 7.39 -14.51 16.61
C THR A 149 6.94 -15.96 16.74
N VAL A 150 5.62 -16.19 16.70
CA VAL A 150 5.03 -17.53 16.81
C VAL A 150 5.50 -18.42 15.68
N GLY A 151 5.48 -17.92 14.43
CA GLY A 151 5.95 -18.66 13.27
C GLY A 151 7.43 -19.03 13.36
N ALA A 152 8.29 -18.09 13.75
CA ALA A 152 9.71 -18.35 13.92
C ALA A 152 9.99 -19.38 15.02
N ILE A 153 9.39 -19.22 16.20
CA ILE A 153 9.56 -20.16 17.33
C ILE A 153 9.07 -21.55 16.94
N TYR A 154 7.92 -21.64 16.28
CA TYR A 154 7.36 -22.91 15.83
C TYR A 154 8.35 -23.68 14.94
N ALA A 155 8.92 -23.01 13.93
CA ALA A 155 9.90 -23.64 13.04
C ALA A 155 11.16 -24.11 13.80
N GLU A 156 11.76 -23.27 14.63
CA GLU A 156 12.96 -23.61 15.39
C GLU A 156 12.70 -24.74 16.41
N LYS A 157 11.49 -24.80 16.97
CA LYS A 157 11.09 -25.87 17.88
C LYS A 157 10.90 -27.20 17.20
N THR A 158 10.33 -27.21 16.00
CA THR A 158 10.24 -28.44 15.21
C THR A 158 11.61 -28.96 14.76
N ASP A 159 12.63 -28.10 14.75
CA ASP A 159 14.02 -28.46 14.45
C ASP A 159 14.83 -28.83 15.72
N GLY A 160 14.16 -28.94 16.89
CA GLY A 160 14.76 -29.42 18.13
C GLY A 160 15.53 -28.37 18.95
N ARG A 161 15.47 -27.09 18.59
CA ARG A 161 16.26 -26.06 19.30
C ARG A 161 15.75 -25.76 20.72
N PRO A 162 16.67 -25.41 21.64
CA PRO A 162 16.32 -25.09 23.02
C PRO A 162 15.43 -23.85 23.10
N TRP A 163 14.55 -23.80 24.11
CA TRP A 163 13.53 -22.74 24.23
C TRP A 163 14.11 -21.33 24.24
N ARG A 164 15.24 -21.15 24.93
CA ARG A 164 15.94 -19.86 25.03
C ARG A 164 16.42 -19.35 23.67
N GLU A 165 16.92 -20.24 22.81
CA GLU A 165 17.40 -19.88 21.48
C GLU A 165 16.23 -19.56 20.54
N SER A 166 15.19 -20.40 20.53
CA SER A 166 13.97 -20.13 19.75
C SER A 166 13.32 -18.80 20.13
N TRP A 167 13.28 -18.46 21.42
CA TRP A 167 12.73 -17.19 21.89
C TRP A 167 13.55 -15.97 21.42
N LEU A 168 14.88 -16.06 21.42
CA LEU A 168 15.75 -15.01 20.88
C LEU A 168 15.52 -14.78 19.38
N ILE A 169 15.35 -15.86 18.62
CA ILE A 169 15.01 -15.82 17.20
C ILE A 169 13.63 -15.19 17.00
N GLY A 170 12.63 -15.62 17.77
CA GLY A 170 11.28 -15.07 17.74
C GLY A 170 11.23 -13.57 18.03
N LYS A 171 11.92 -13.10 19.08
CA LYS A 171 11.99 -11.66 19.41
C LYS A 171 12.64 -10.84 18.29
N SER A 172 13.64 -11.41 17.63
CA SER A 172 14.32 -10.76 16.51
C SER A 172 13.42 -10.71 15.27
N ALA A 173 12.63 -11.76 15.03
CA ALA A 173 11.59 -11.78 14.00
C ALA A 173 10.49 -10.73 14.27
N PHE A 174 10.04 -10.57 15.52
CA PHE A 174 9.09 -9.52 15.92
C PHE A 174 9.56 -8.14 15.47
N TRP A 175 10.72 -7.70 15.99
CA TRP A 175 11.19 -6.34 15.76
C TRP A 175 11.65 -6.12 14.33
N GLY A 176 12.26 -7.12 13.69
CA GLY A 176 12.62 -7.06 12.28
C GLY A 176 11.40 -6.85 11.39
N ARG A 177 10.30 -7.56 11.68
CA ARG A 177 9.05 -7.45 10.93
C ARG A 177 8.33 -6.14 11.22
N THR A 178 8.09 -5.82 12.49
CA THR A 178 7.33 -4.63 12.90
C THR A 178 8.02 -3.35 12.43
N LEU A 179 9.34 -3.21 12.64
CA LEU A 179 10.07 -2.01 12.21
C LEU A 179 10.22 -1.95 10.69
N GLY A 180 10.42 -3.09 10.02
CA GLY A 180 10.48 -3.16 8.56
C GLY A 180 9.17 -2.73 7.91
N THR A 181 8.05 -3.29 8.36
CA THR A 181 6.71 -2.91 7.87
C THR A 181 6.36 -1.47 8.21
N ALA A 182 6.68 -1.00 9.42
CA ALA A 182 6.44 0.40 9.80
C ALA A 182 7.25 1.38 8.94
N GLY A 183 8.53 1.09 8.68
CA GLY A 183 9.38 1.90 7.80
C GLY A 183 8.84 1.93 6.36
N LYS A 184 8.51 0.76 5.80
CA LYS A 184 7.90 0.63 4.47
C LYS A 184 6.58 1.39 4.37
N ALA A 185 5.71 1.25 5.36
CA ALA A 185 4.43 1.96 5.41
C ALA A 185 4.65 3.48 5.55
N GLY A 186 5.60 3.93 6.37
CA GLY A 186 5.94 5.35 6.49
C GLY A 186 6.37 5.96 5.14
N VAL A 187 7.26 5.28 4.40
CA VAL A 187 7.68 5.71 3.07
C VAL A 187 6.52 5.62 2.06
N GLY A 188 5.71 4.57 2.13
CA GLY A 188 4.53 4.42 1.29
C GLY A 188 3.49 5.52 1.50
N ALA A 189 3.38 6.07 2.71
CA ALA A 189 2.48 7.20 2.97
C ALA A 189 2.90 8.44 2.18
N LEU A 190 4.21 8.63 1.95
CA LEU A 190 4.71 9.70 1.08
C LEU A 190 4.27 9.52 -0.38
N ILE A 191 4.15 8.28 -0.86
CA ILE A 191 3.61 8.00 -2.21
C ILE A 191 2.15 8.46 -2.31
N VAL A 192 1.34 8.19 -1.27
CA VAL A 192 -0.05 8.66 -1.19
C VAL A 192 -0.10 10.19 -1.22
N VAL A 193 0.77 10.86 -0.47
CA VAL A 193 0.87 12.33 -0.45
C VAL A 193 1.26 12.87 -1.82
N VAL A 194 2.24 12.27 -2.50
CA VAL A 194 2.63 12.66 -3.86
C VAL A 194 1.46 12.51 -4.83
N ALA A 195 0.74 11.39 -4.80
CA ALA A 195 -0.43 11.17 -5.63
C ALA A 195 -1.52 12.22 -5.37
N PHE A 196 -1.84 12.47 -4.10
CA PHE A 196 -2.84 13.46 -3.69
C PHE A 196 -2.48 14.87 -4.17
N ILE A 197 -1.26 15.34 -3.88
CA ILE A 197 -0.82 16.69 -4.26
C ILE A 197 -0.83 16.86 -5.77
N THR A 198 -0.38 15.85 -6.52
CA THR A 198 -0.24 15.95 -7.98
C THR A 198 -1.57 16.21 -8.68
N VAL A 199 -2.66 15.57 -8.24
CA VAL A 199 -3.93 15.57 -9.00
C VAL A 199 -5.07 16.31 -8.31
N LEU A 200 -4.92 16.76 -7.06
CA LEU A 200 -6.00 17.40 -6.30
C LEU A 200 -5.67 18.79 -5.74
N VAL A 201 -4.39 19.19 -5.72
CA VAL A 201 -3.93 20.50 -5.26
C VAL A 201 -3.49 21.33 -6.47
#